data_AF-A0A952G677-F1
#
_entry.id   AF-A0A952G677-F1
#
_cell.length_a   1.000
_cell.length_b   1.000
_cell.length_c   1.000
_cell.angle_alpha   90.00
_cell.angle_beta   90.00
_cell.angle_gamma   90.00
#
_symmetry.space_group_name_H-M   'P 1'
#
loop_
_entity.id
_entity.type
_entity.pdbx_description
1 polymer ?
#
loop_
_entity_poly.entity_id
_entity_poly.type
_entity_poly.pdbx_seq_one_letter_code
_entity_poly.pdbx_strand_id
1 'polypeptide(L)'
;MPIQFPKKPGLVIYLTAGDPDLEATKQIAIAAIDAGADVLELGVPFSDPLADGPVIQRAMERAVGRGVRLSDVLALCKEIRAERPKAGLILFSYLNPVLRMGLESFCAEANAAGADGVLLTDMIVEEAADYMAAMKKHGLAPVFLAAPTSPDDR
;
A
#
# COMPACT_ATOMS: atom_id res chain seq x y z
N MET A 1 14.79 -5.46 3.44
CA MET A 1 14.95 -6.39 2.29
C MET A 1 13.87 -5.98 1.32
N PRO A 2 14.18 -5.57 0.08
CA PRO A 2 13.14 -5.34 -0.89
C PRO A 2 12.40 -6.66 -1.11
N ILE A 3 11.09 -6.58 -1.26
CA ILE A 3 10.16 -7.67 -1.56
C ILE A 3 10.81 -8.87 -2.27
N GLN A 4 10.58 -10.08 -1.76
CA GLN A 4 11.12 -11.31 -2.33
C GLN A 4 10.03 -12.21 -2.87
N PHE A 5 10.27 -12.76 -4.06
CA PHE A 5 9.43 -13.77 -4.69
C PHE A 5 10.20 -15.10 -4.74
N PRO A 6 10.14 -15.92 -3.68
CA PRO A 6 10.88 -17.18 -3.59
C PRO A 6 10.45 -18.22 -4.63
N LYS A 7 9.25 -18.07 -5.19
CA LYS A 7 8.71 -18.93 -6.25
C LYS A 7 8.18 -18.05 -7.39
N LYS A 8 8.18 -18.61 -8.61
CA LYS A 8 7.56 -17.99 -9.78
C LYS A 8 6.38 -18.86 -10.23
N PRO A 9 5.19 -18.29 -10.53
CA PRO A 9 4.86 -16.87 -10.41
C PRO A 9 4.81 -16.40 -8.94
N GLY A 10 5.03 -15.10 -8.71
CA GLY A 10 4.83 -14.47 -7.41
C GLY A 10 3.35 -14.19 -7.16
N LEU A 11 2.91 -14.27 -5.91
CA LEU A 11 1.53 -14.00 -5.49
C LEU A 11 1.44 -12.71 -4.68
N VAL A 12 0.74 -11.72 -5.24
CA VAL A 12 0.45 -10.43 -4.59
C VAL A 12 -1.03 -10.38 -4.27
N ILE A 13 -1.39 -10.05 -3.02
CA ILE A 13 -2.77 -9.94 -2.56
C ILE A 13 -3.06 -8.50 -2.14
N TYR A 14 -4.09 -7.91 -2.72
CA TYR A 14 -4.61 -6.60 -2.31
C TYR A 14 -5.77 -6.75 -1.34
N LEU A 15 -5.78 -5.96 -0.26
CA LEU A 15 -6.89 -5.80 0.66
C LEU A 15 -7.15 -4.31 0.90
N THR A 16 -8.39 -3.86 0.77
CA THR A 16 -8.78 -2.52 1.27
C THR A 16 -8.81 -2.57 2.80
N ALA A 17 -7.95 -1.78 3.45
CA ALA A 17 -7.88 -1.78 4.89
C ALA A 17 -9.16 -1.20 5.51
N GLY A 18 -9.75 -1.94 6.44
CA GLY A 18 -11.01 -1.57 7.06
C GLY A 18 -12.26 -2.14 6.40
N ASP A 19 -12.13 -3.06 5.44
CA ASP A 19 -13.25 -3.75 4.81
C ASP A 19 -13.25 -5.26 5.15
N PRO A 20 -14.25 -5.78 5.90
CA PRO A 20 -15.37 -5.04 6.51
C PRO A 20 -15.00 -4.21 7.74
N ASP A 21 -13.85 -4.49 8.38
CA ASP A 21 -13.23 -3.71 9.47
C ASP A 21 -11.73 -4.05 9.57
N LEU A 22 -10.99 -3.33 10.42
CA LEU A 22 -9.54 -3.48 10.55
C LEU A 22 -9.12 -4.83 11.14
N GLU A 23 -9.90 -5.39 12.07
CA GLU A 23 -9.60 -6.69 12.68
C GLU A 23 -9.77 -7.79 11.64
N ALA A 24 -10.87 -7.77 10.88
CA ALA A 24 -11.07 -8.68 9.77
C ALA A 24 -9.96 -8.54 8.71
N THR A 25 -9.56 -7.30 8.39
CA THR A 25 -8.43 -7.04 7.46
C THR A 25 -7.16 -7.74 7.94
N LYS A 26 -6.83 -7.62 9.23
CA LYS A 26 -5.66 -8.26 9.84
C LYS A 26 -5.72 -9.78 9.74
N GLN A 27 -6.84 -10.38 10.13
CA GLN A 27 -7.00 -11.85 10.09
C GLN A 27 -6.88 -12.39 8.66
N ILE A 28 -7.48 -11.70 7.68
CA ILE A 28 -7.39 -12.07 6.26
C ILE A 28 -5.95 -11.90 5.75
N ALA A 29 -5.27 -10.81 6.10
CA ALA A 29 -3.88 -10.57 5.73
C ALA A 29 -2.95 -11.68 6.21
N ILE A 30 -3.05 -12.05 7.49
CA ILE A 30 -2.26 -13.13 8.08
C ILE A 30 -2.56 -14.47 7.40
N ALA A 31 -3.84 -14.78 7.21
CA ALA A 31 -4.26 -16.01 6.53
C ALA A 31 -3.74 -16.07 5.07
N ALA A 32 -3.75 -14.95 4.35
CA ALA A 32 -3.24 -14.87 2.98
C ALA A 32 -1.72 -15.11 2.93
N ILE A 33 -0.97 -14.50 3.84
CA ILE A 33 0.49 -14.72 3.97
C ILE A 33 0.78 -16.19 4.28
N ASP A 34 0.06 -16.78 5.24
CA ASP A 34 0.24 -18.19 5.62
C ASP A 34 -0.16 -19.16 4.51
N ALA A 35 -1.12 -18.77 3.66
CA ALA A 35 -1.53 -19.52 2.47
C ALA A 35 -0.56 -19.35 1.28
N GLY A 36 0.46 -18.49 1.40
CA GLY A 36 1.53 -18.34 0.42
C GLY A 36 1.53 -17.03 -0.39
N ALA A 37 0.87 -15.97 0.07
CA ALA A 37 1.08 -14.64 -0.49
C ALA A 37 2.51 -14.16 -0.22
N ASP A 38 3.23 -13.78 -1.28
CA ASP A 38 4.58 -13.23 -1.18
C ASP A 38 4.54 -11.75 -0.75
N VAL A 39 3.53 -11.03 -1.24
CA VAL A 39 3.30 -9.61 -0.98
C VAL A 39 1.85 -9.35 -0.60
N LEU A 40 1.67 -8.48 0.39
CA LEU A 40 0.39 -7.88 0.72
C LEU A 40 0.40 -6.40 0.37
N GLU A 41 -0.60 -5.98 -0.40
CA GLU A 41 -0.92 -4.59 -0.66
C GLU A 41 -2.06 -4.15 0.26
N LEU A 42 -1.77 -3.20 1.14
CA LEU A 42 -2.74 -2.60 2.04
C LEU A 42 -3.30 -1.32 1.41
N GLY A 43 -4.53 -1.42 0.91
CA GLY A 43 -5.28 -0.32 0.34
C GLY A 43 -5.69 0.70 1.41
N VAL A 44 -5.17 1.92 1.32
CA VAL A 44 -5.59 3.06 2.13
C VAL A 44 -6.93 3.55 1.60
N PRO A 45 -8.01 3.50 2.40
CA PRO A 45 -9.32 3.92 1.92
C PRO A 45 -9.34 5.43 1.66
N PHE A 46 -9.92 5.83 0.53
CA PHE A 46 -10.00 7.22 0.09
C PHE A 46 -11.42 7.55 -0.37
N SER A 47 -11.86 8.80 -0.17
CA SER A 47 -13.22 9.25 -0.49
C SER A 47 -13.49 9.37 -1.98
N ASP A 48 -12.44 9.61 -2.79
CA ASP A 48 -12.56 9.89 -4.22
C ASP A 48 -11.73 8.90 -5.07
N PRO A 49 -12.02 7.58 -5.01
CA PRO A 49 -11.20 6.56 -5.66
C PRO A 49 -11.50 6.41 -7.17
N LEU A 50 -11.22 7.47 -7.92
CA LEU A 50 -11.58 7.59 -9.34
C LEU A 50 -10.91 6.56 -10.26
N ALA A 51 -9.77 6.01 -9.87
CA ALA A 51 -9.02 5.04 -10.67
C ALA A 51 -9.52 3.60 -10.48
N ASP A 52 -10.33 3.33 -9.46
CA ASP A 52 -10.69 1.98 -9.05
C ASP A 52 -11.99 1.47 -9.69
N GLY A 53 -12.09 0.17 -9.86
CA GLY A 53 -13.33 -0.49 -10.29
C GLY A 53 -14.41 -0.54 -9.18
N PRO A 54 -15.67 -0.85 -9.53
CA PRO A 54 -16.80 -0.76 -8.60
C PRO A 54 -16.73 -1.68 -7.38
N VAL A 55 -15.89 -2.73 -7.40
CA VAL A 55 -15.67 -3.60 -6.23
C VAL A 55 -14.82 -2.88 -5.19
N ILE A 56 -13.68 -2.31 -5.61
CA ILE A 56 -12.75 -1.61 -4.73
C ILE A 56 -13.37 -0.28 -4.25
N GLN A 57 -14.06 0.45 -5.12
CA GLN A 57 -14.79 1.67 -4.71
C GLN A 57 -15.74 1.39 -3.54
N ARG A 58 -16.58 0.35 -3.64
CA ARG A 58 -17.50 -0.03 -2.56
C ARG A 58 -16.78 -0.50 -1.28
N ALA A 59 -15.62 -1.14 -1.40
CA ALA A 59 -14.81 -1.52 -0.25
C ALA A 59 -14.25 -0.29 0.47
N MET A 60 -13.72 0.67 -0.31
CA MET A 60 -13.24 1.96 0.21
C MET A 60 -14.37 2.76 0.84
N GLU A 61 -15.55 2.84 0.22
CA GLU A 61 -16.73 3.50 0.80
C GLU A 61 -17.11 2.92 2.17
N ARG A 62 -17.11 1.60 2.33
CA ARG A 62 -17.39 0.94 3.62
C ARG A 62 -16.33 1.27 4.67
N ALA A 63 -15.05 1.24 4.30
CA ALA A 63 -13.94 1.56 5.20
C ALA A 63 -13.93 3.05 5.61
N VAL A 64 -14.12 3.97 4.66
CA VAL A 64 -14.27 5.41 4.91
C VAL A 64 -15.49 5.69 5.77
N GLY A 65 -16.63 5.04 5.52
CA GLY A 65 -17.84 5.16 6.32
C GLY A 65 -17.67 4.74 7.78
N ARG A 66 -16.67 3.92 8.08
CA ARG A 66 -16.26 3.53 9.44
C ARG A 66 -15.18 4.44 10.03
N GLY A 67 -14.71 5.43 9.28
CA GLY A 67 -13.72 6.40 9.73
C GLY A 67 -12.27 5.92 9.66
N VAL A 68 -11.97 4.87 8.89
CA VAL A 68 -10.61 4.36 8.72
C VAL A 68 -9.76 5.37 7.95
N ARG A 69 -8.57 5.65 8.47
CA ARG A 69 -7.61 6.64 7.96
C ARG A 69 -6.25 6.02 7.71
N LEU A 70 -5.39 6.77 7.00
CA LEU A 70 -4.00 6.39 6.75
C LEU A 70 -3.23 5.98 8.03
N SER A 71 -3.43 6.70 9.14
CA SER A 71 -2.81 6.36 10.43
C SER A 71 -3.20 4.98 10.94
N ASP A 72 -4.44 4.55 10.71
CA ASP A 72 -4.92 3.23 11.12
C ASP A 72 -4.31 2.13 10.24
N VAL A 73 -4.13 2.40 8.95
CA VAL A 73 -3.46 1.48 8.02
C VAL A 73 -1.97 1.33 8.36
N LEU A 74 -1.30 2.41 8.77
CA LEU A 74 0.09 2.35 9.26
C LEU A 74 0.19 1.54 10.56
N ALA A 75 -0.76 1.72 11.49
CA ALA A 75 -0.82 0.90 12.70
C ALA A 75 -1.03 -0.59 12.37
N LEU A 76 -1.97 -0.90 11.47
CA LEU A 76 -2.23 -2.25 11.00
C LEU A 76 -1.01 -2.88 10.30
N CYS A 77 -0.33 -2.12 9.45
CA CYS A 77 0.92 -2.54 8.80
C CYS A 77 1.98 -2.96 9.83
N LYS A 78 2.12 -2.18 10.92
CA LYS A 78 3.04 -2.48 12.02
C LYS A 78 2.68 -3.77 12.73
N GLU A 79 1.40 -4.03 12.97
CA GLU A 79 0.94 -5.29 13.58
C GLU A 79 1.22 -6.49 12.68
N ILE A 80 0.90 -6.39 11.38
CA ILE A 80 1.16 -7.47 10.42
C ILE A 80 2.66 -7.74 10.32
N ARG A 81 3.51 -6.69 10.25
CA ARG A 81 4.97 -6.84 10.23
C ARG A 81 5.49 -7.57 11.45
N ALA A 82 4.95 -7.28 12.65
CA ALA A 82 5.37 -7.93 13.88
C ALA A 82 5.06 -9.44 13.87
N GLU A 83 3.90 -9.82 13.31
CA GLU A 83 3.49 -11.23 13.24
C GLU A 83 4.12 -11.98 12.06
N ARG A 84 4.39 -11.31 10.94
CA ARG A 84 4.95 -11.89 9.71
C ARG A 84 6.14 -11.06 9.20
N PRO A 85 7.30 -11.16 9.87
CA PRO A 85 8.46 -10.30 9.58
C PRO A 85 9.05 -10.46 8.18
N LYS A 86 8.74 -11.56 7.48
CA LYS A 86 9.27 -11.87 6.15
C LYS A 86 8.34 -11.51 4.99
N ALA A 87 7.07 -11.19 5.24
CA ALA A 87 6.13 -10.87 4.18
C ALA A 87 6.49 -9.53 3.51
N GLY A 88 6.30 -9.41 2.20
CA GLY A 88 6.39 -8.11 1.54
C GLY A 88 5.16 -7.25 1.88
N LEU A 89 5.35 -6.03 2.36
CA LEU A 89 4.25 -5.12 2.69
C LEU A 89 4.33 -3.85 1.84
N ILE A 90 3.28 -3.60 1.05
CA ILE A 90 3.15 -2.39 0.24
C ILE A 90 1.95 -1.59 0.76
N LEU A 91 2.15 -0.28 0.96
CA LEU A 91 1.03 0.64 1.13
C LEU A 91 0.51 1.05 -0.25
N PHE A 92 -0.76 0.79 -0.52
CA PHE A 92 -1.41 1.13 -1.77
C PHE A 92 -2.36 2.31 -1.49
N SER A 93 -2.08 3.50 -2.02
CA SER A 93 -2.81 4.72 -1.67
C SER A 93 -3.00 5.63 -2.87
N TYR A 94 -3.91 6.60 -2.73
CA TYR A 94 -3.87 7.84 -3.51
C TYR A 94 -2.88 8.83 -2.87
N LEU A 95 -2.46 9.85 -3.63
CA LEU A 95 -1.49 10.85 -3.21
C LEU A 95 -2.05 11.80 -2.15
N ASN A 96 -3.32 12.17 -2.22
CA ASN A 96 -3.89 13.17 -1.30
C ASN A 96 -3.79 12.78 0.20
N PRO A 97 -4.12 11.55 0.65
CA PRO A 97 -3.87 11.12 2.03
C PRO A 97 -2.41 11.30 2.48
N VAL A 98 -1.45 11.01 1.59
CA VAL A 98 -0.01 11.17 1.85
C VAL A 98 0.36 12.65 1.98
N LEU A 99 -0.09 13.50 1.05
CA LEU A 99 0.16 14.94 1.11
C LEU A 99 -0.44 15.60 2.35
N ARG A 100 -1.61 15.14 2.79
CA ARG A 100 -2.27 15.61 4.01
C ARG A 100 -1.47 15.32 5.27
N MET A 101 -0.79 14.17 5.32
CA MET A 101 0.16 13.81 6.39
C MET A 101 1.50 14.53 6.23
N GLY A 102 1.86 14.87 4.99
CA GLY A 102 3.16 15.37 4.59
C GLY A 102 4.05 14.23 4.11
N LEU A 103 4.61 14.35 2.91
CA LEU A 103 5.38 13.29 2.24
C LEU A 103 6.53 12.75 3.09
N GLU A 104 7.33 13.65 3.68
CA GLU A 104 8.48 13.25 4.51
C GLU A 104 8.04 12.50 5.78
N SER A 105 7.00 13.00 6.47
CA SER A 105 6.42 12.36 7.65
C SER A 105 5.83 10.99 7.30
N PHE A 106 5.10 10.90 6.19
CA PHE A 106 4.55 9.65 5.70
C PHE A 106 5.64 8.62 5.42
N CYS A 107 6.72 8.98 4.70
CA CYS A 107 7.80 8.03 4.42
C CYS A 107 8.48 7.55 5.72
N ALA A 108 8.68 8.44 6.69
CA ALA A 108 9.24 8.07 8.00
C ALA A 108 8.31 7.10 8.76
N GLU A 109 7.02 7.40 8.82
CA GLU A 109 6.02 6.57 9.50
C GLU A 109 5.79 5.23 8.79
N ALA A 110 5.75 5.20 7.46
CA ALA A 110 5.60 3.99 6.67
C ALA A 110 6.79 3.03 6.88
N ASN A 111 8.01 3.55 6.85
CA ASN A 111 9.20 2.74 7.14
C ASN A 111 9.20 2.27 8.61
N ALA A 112 8.82 3.12 9.57
CA ALA A 112 8.70 2.73 10.98
C ALA A 112 7.60 1.68 11.24
N ALA A 113 6.52 1.70 10.44
CA ALA A 113 5.49 0.67 10.43
C ALA A 113 5.94 -0.63 9.73
N GLY A 114 7.10 -0.62 9.08
CA GLY A 114 7.67 -1.77 8.40
C GLY A 114 7.07 -2.03 7.02
N ALA A 115 6.55 -1.01 6.33
CA ALA A 115 6.28 -1.09 4.91
C ALA A 115 7.60 -1.24 4.13
N ASP A 116 7.61 -2.06 3.08
CA ASP A 116 8.76 -2.21 2.18
C ASP A 116 8.65 -1.29 0.96
N GLY A 117 7.44 -0.86 0.61
CA GLY A 117 7.19 -0.01 -0.54
C GLY A 117 5.84 0.68 -0.50
N VAL A 118 5.66 1.59 -1.46
CA VAL A 118 4.42 2.37 -1.60
C VAL A 118 4.07 2.42 -3.09
N LEU A 119 2.80 2.18 -3.39
CA LEU A 119 2.18 2.43 -4.68
C LEU A 119 1.23 3.62 -4.53
N LEU A 120 1.45 4.67 -5.31
CA LEU A 120 0.55 5.82 -5.39
C LEU A 120 -0.17 5.81 -6.75
N THR A 121 -1.48 5.60 -6.74
CA THR A 121 -2.29 5.35 -7.96
C THR A 121 -2.29 6.52 -8.94
N ASP A 122 -2.24 7.73 -8.41
CA ASP A 122 -2.31 9.02 -9.11
C ASP A 122 -0.95 9.73 -9.19
N MET A 123 0.16 9.06 -8.81
CA MET A 123 1.52 9.58 -8.99
C MET A 123 2.08 9.18 -10.35
N ILE A 124 2.29 10.17 -11.22
CA ILE A 124 2.97 9.98 -12.51
C ILE A 124 4.48 10.17 -12.38
N VAL A 125 5.24 9.47 -13.22
CA VAL A 125 6.71 9.45 -13.17
C VAL A 125 7.30 10.86 -13.34
N GLU A 126 6.69 11.68 -14.20
CA GLU A 126 7.11 13.06 -14.50
C GLU A 126 7.04 13.99 -13.28
N GLU A 127 6.15 13.72 -12.32
CA GLU A 127 5.96 14.51 -11.10
C GLU A 127 6.60 13.87 -9.86
N ALA A 128 7.20 12.69 -10.01
CA ALA A 128 7.63 11.86 -8.90
C ALA A 128 9.01 12.21 -8.31
N ALA A 129 9.68 13.27 -8.77
CA ALA A 129 11.06 13.58 -8.36
C ALA A 129 11.21 13.69 -6.82
N ASP A 130 10.37 14.49 -6.17
CA ASP A 130 10.40 14.68 -4.71
C ASP A 130 9.97 13.40 -3.98
N TYR A 131 8.97 12.69 -4.52
CA TYR A 131 8.50 11.41 -4.00
C TYR A 131 9.62 10.35 -4.01
N MET A 132 10.32 10.19 -5.13
CA MET A 132 11.43 9.25 -5.26
C MET A 132 12.57 9.60 -4.32
N ALA A 133 12.90 10.88 -4.16
CA ALA A 133 13.92 11.34 -3.24
C ALA A 133 13.57 10.99 -1.78
N ALA A 134 12.32 11.24 -1.36
CA ALA A 134 11.83 10.91 -0.02
C ALA A 134 11.80 9.39 0.22
N MET A 135 11.25 8.62 -0.71
CA MET A 135 11.20 7.14 -0.64
C MET A 135 12.60 6.54 -0.50
N LYS A 136 13.55 6.99 -1.33
CA LYS A 136 14.96 6.57 -1.26
C LYS A 136 15.61 6.91 0.08
N LYS A 137 15.36 8.12 0.60
CA LYS A 137 15.90 8.57 1.89
C LYS A 137 15.45 7.67 3.04
N HIS A 138 14.21 7.18 3.00
CA HIS A 138 13.63 6.33 4.06
C HIS A 138 13.74 4.83 3.78
N GLY A 139 14.36 4.42 2.67
CA GLY A 139 14.56 3.01 2.35
C GLY A 139 13.29 2.29 1.86
N LEU A 140 12.30 3.04 1.36
CA LEU A 140 11.06 2.49 0.80
C LEU A 140 11.18 2.34 -0.72
N ALA A 141 10.59 1.28 -1.28
CA ALA A 141 10.51 1.07 -2.71
C ALA A 141 9.31 1.83 -3.33
N PRO A 142 9.53 2.78 -4.26
CA PRO A 142 8.44 3.36 -5.04
C PRO A 142 7.96 2.35 -6.10
N VAL A 143 6.65 2.09 -6.14
CA VAL A 143 6.01 1.21 -7.13
C VAL A 143 5.19 2.06 -8.09
N PHE A 144 5.54 2.02 -9.36
CA PHE A 144 4.85 2.75 -10.43
C PHE A 144 4.01 1.82 -11.29
N LEU A 145 2.94 2.39 -11.85
CA LEU A 145 2.09 1.71 -12.83
C LEU A 145 2.66 1.92 -14.23
N ALA A 146 2.71 0.85 -15.03
CA ALA A 146 3.01 0.89 -16.45
C ALA A 146 1.85 0.26 -17.22
N ALA A 147 1.49 0.86 -18.36
CA ALA A 147 0.46 0.36 -19.26
C ALA A 147 1.10 -0.14 -20.57
N PRO A 148 0.41 -0.96 -21.38
CA PRO A 148 0.90 -1.35 -22.71
C PRO A 148 1.16 -0.16 -23.65
N THR A 149 0.58 1.00 -23.36
CA THR A 149 0.78 2.26 -24.10
C THR A 149 1.84 3.17 -23.49
N SER A 150 2.50 2.74 -22.40
CA SER A 150 3.66 3.46 -21.87
C SER A 150 4.80 3.38 -22.91
N PRO A 151 5.45 4.50 -23.24
CA PRO A 151 6.57 4.52 -24.15
C PRO A 151 7.81 3.88 -23.51
N ASP A 152 8.71 3.36 -24.36
CA ASP A 152 9.93 2.63 -23.95
C ASP A 152 10.96 3.51 -23.21
N ASP A 153 10.87 4.83 -23.34
CA ASP A 153 11.78 5.79 -22.72
C ASP A 153 11.44 6.10 -21.25
N ARG A 154 10.39 5.45 -20.71
CA ARG A 154 9.95 5.54 -19.32
C ARG A 154 10.28 4.30 -18.50
#